data_AF-Q4BUB3-F1
#
_entry.id   AF-Q4BUB3-F1
#
_cell.length_a   1.000
_cell.length_b   1.000
_cell.length_c   1.000
_cell.angle_alpha   90.00
_cell.angle_beta   90.00
_cell.angle_gamma   90.00
#
_symmetry.space_group_name_H-M   'P 1'
#
loop_
_entity.id
_entity.type
_entity.pdbx_description
1 polymer ?
#
loop_
_entity_poly.entity_id
_entity_poly.type
_entity_poly.pdbx_seq_one_letter_code
_entity_poly.pdbx_strand_id
1 'polypeptide(L)'
;MHPIDENSPLNGETIESLAEKNAEIGVMLTGLDETFSQTIHARHVYTLVNIVPNHRFVDIFSHNYQGETYIDLTYFHDVVPVKN
;
A
#
# COMPACT_ATOMS: atom_id res chain seq x y z
N MET A 1 -3.33 4.17 -5.96
CA MET A 1 -2.47 5.23 -5.37
C MET A 1 -3.36 6.37 -4.95
N HIS A 2 -3.17 6.88 -3.72
CA HIS A 2 -3.93 8.03 -3.21
C HIS A 2 -3.05 9.29 -3.31
N PRO A 3 -3.34 10.23 -4.24
CA PRO A 3 -2.62 11.50 -4.30
C PRO A 3 -3.00 12.38 -3.09
N ILE A 4 -2.01 13.03 -2.49
CA ILE A 4 -2.21 14.01 -1.41
C ILE A 4 -2.27 15.40 -2.05
N ASP A 5 -3.41 15.73 -2.65
CA ASP A 5 -3.74 17.06 -3.18
C ASP A 5 -4.60 17.86 -2.18
N GLU A 6 -5.07 19.05 -2.56
CA GLU A 6 -5.88 19.93 -1.70
C GLU A 6 -7.20 19.33 -1.22
N ASN A 7 -7.70 18.28 -1.86
CA ASN A 7 -8.93 17.60 -1.46
C ASN A 7 -8.65 16.39 -0.53
N SER A 8 -7.38 16.04 -0.33
CA SER A 8 -7.01 14.94 0.54
C SER A 8 -7.21 15.28 2.02
N PRO A 9 -7.76 14.37 2.83
CA PRO A 9 -7.78 14.54 4.29
C PRO A 9 -6.38 14.50 4.94
N LEU A 10 -5.35 14.16 4.16
CA LEU A 10 -3.95 14.16 4.57
C LEU A 10 -3.22 15.44 4.12
N ASN A 11 -3.90 16.37 3.45
CA ASN A 11 -3.27 17.60 3.00
C ASN A 11 -2.78 18.43 4.20
N GLY A 12 -1.49 18.77 4.20
CA GLY A 12 -0.86 19.53 5.28
C GLY A 12 -0.65 18.77 6.59
N GLU A 13 -0.99 17.48 6.64
CA GLU A 13 -0.75 16.64 7.81
C GLU A 13 0.71 16.18 7.89
N THR A 14 1.26 16.14 9.10
CA THR A 14 2.53 15.47 9.41
C THR A 14 2.27 14.19 10.19
N ILE A 15 3.29 13.34 10.37
CA ILE A 15 3.12 12.12 11.19
C ILE A 15 2.74 12.47 12.62
N GLU A 16 3.28 13.57 13.16
CA GLU A 16 2.98 14.07 14.50
C GLU A 16 1.52 14.53 14.60
N SER A 17 1.03 15.33 13.64
CA SER A 17 -0.36 15.80 13.67
C SER A 17 -1.37 14.66 13.53
N LEU A 18 -1.03 13.63 12.74
CA LEU A 18 -1.83 12.42 12.63
C LEU A 18 -1.83 11.60 13.93
N ALA A 19 -0.70 11.57 14.65
CA ALA A 19 -0.57 10.88 15.93
C ALA A 19 -1.44 11.51 17.01
N GLU A 20 -1.46 12.84 17.10
CA GLU A 20 -2.36 13.57 18.01
C GLU A 20 -3.84 13.27 17.75
N LYS A 21 -4.19 12.99 16.50
CA LYS A 21 -5.55 12.65 16.06
C LYS A 21 -5.90 11.16 16.20
N ASN A 22 -4.97 10.31 16.62
CA ASN A 22 -5.09 8.85 16.59
C ASN A 22 -5.57 8.36 15.22
N ALA A 23 -4.98 8.89 14.14
CA ALA A 23 -5.41 8.59 12.79
C ALA A 23 -5.10 7.13 12.40
N GLU A 24 -6.02 6.52 11.65
CA GLU A 24 -5.88 5.20 11.05
C GLU A 24 -6.34 5.25 9.59
N ILE A 25 -5.72 4.42 8.74
CA ILE A 25 -6.09 4.27 7.34
C ILE A 25 -6.71 2.89 7.14
N GLY A 26 -8.04 2.84 7.01
CA GLY A 26 -8.77 1.65 6.61
C GLY A 26 -8.71 1.44 5.10
N VAL A 27 -8.34 0.24 4.67
CA VAL A 27 -8.31 -0.17 3.26
C VAL A 27 -9.17 -1.41 3.08
N MET A 28 -10.04 -1.39 2.08
CA MET A 28 -10.93 -2.49 1.75
C MET A 28 -10.75 -2.89 0.30
N LEU A 29 -10.60 -4.20 0.08
CA LEU A 29 -10.60 -4.82 -1.24
C LEU A 29 -11.84 -5.69 -1.34
N THR A 30 -12.60 -5.50 -2.42
CA THR A 30 -13.72 -6.38 -2.78
C THR A 30 -13.39 -7.03 -4.12
N GLY A 31 -13.60 -8.33 -4.21
CA GLY A 31 -13.34 -9.10 -5.43
C GLY A 31 -14.38 -10.19 -5.63
N LEU A 32 -14.42 -10.76 -6.82
CA LEU A 32 -15.18 -11.99 -7.09
C LEU A 32 -14.19 -13.16 -7.07
N ASP A 33 -14.45 -14.15 -6.24
CA ASP A 33 -13.76 -15.43 -6.30
C ASP A 33 -14.35 -16.24 -7.46
N GLU A 34 -13.55 -16.51 -8.50
CA GLU A 34 -14.00 -17.24 -9.69
C GLU A 34 -14.28 -18.73 -9.41
N THR A 35 -13.63 -19.32 -8.40
CA THR A 35 -13.77 -20.75 -8.08
C THR A 35 -15.16 -21.04 -7.51
N PHE A 36 -15.64 -20.15 -6.64
CA PHE A 36 -16.93 -20.29 -5.94
C PHE A 36 -18.00 -19.31 -6.46
N SER A 37 -17.64 -18.39 -7.36
CA SER A 37 -18.50 -17.32 -7.87
C SER A 37 -19.12 -16.47 -6.75
N GLN A 38 -18.32 -16.16 -5.72
CA GLN A 38 -18.76 -15.40 -4.55
C GLN A 38 -17.96 -14.11 -4.39
N THR A 39 -18.63 -13.05 -3.93
CA THR A 39 -17.95 -11.80 -3.57
C THR A 39 -17.15 -12.01 -2.29
N ILE A 40 -15.86 -11.77 -2.35
CA ILE A 40 -14.94 -11.74 -1.21
C ILE A 40 -14.66 -10.30 -0.80
N HIS A 41 -14.49 -10.11 0.52
CA HIS A 41 -14.09 -8.83 1.09
C HIS A 41 -12.86 -9.05 1.97
N ALA A 42 -11.81 -8.27 1.71
CA ALA A 42 -10.64 -8.18 2.54
C ALA A 42 -10.55 -6.76 3.12
N ARG A 43 -10.18 -6.65 4.39
CA ARG A 43 -10.00 -5.37 5.08
C ARG A 43 -8.65 -5.36 5.77
N HIS A 44 -7.99 -4.22 5.75
CA HIS A 44 -6.78 -3.97 6.50
C HIS A 44 -6.80 -2.56 7.08
N VAL A 45 -6.17 -2.38 8.24
CA VAL A 45 -6.04 -1.07 8.87
C VAL A 45 -4.56 -0.80 9.06
N TYR A 46 -4.08 0.29 8.48
CA TYR A 46 -2.75 0.83 8.73
C TYR A 46 -2.86 1.86 9.83
N THR A 47 -2.19 1.59 10.94
CA THR A 47 -1.95 2.59 12.00
C THR A 47 -0.69 3.38 11.64
N LEU A 48 -0.41 4.46 12.38
CA LEU A 48 0.73 5.33 12.06
C LEU A 48 2.09 4.62 12.11
N VAL A 49 2.24 3.58 12.93
CA VAL A 49 3.48 2.79 12.97
C VAL A 49 3.70 1.99 11.68
N ASN A 50 2.66 1.82 10.86
CA ASN A 50 2.73 1.16 9.56
C ASN A 50 3.00 2.15 8.40
N ILE A 51 2.97 3.45 8.65
CA ILE A 51 3.20 4.47 7.64
C ILE A 51 4.68 4.86 7.65
N VAL A 52 5.36 4.63 6.53
CA VAL A 52 6.79 4.91 6.37
C VAL A 52 6.98 6.03 5.33
N PRO A 53 7.13 7.31 5.75
CA PRO A 53 7.25 8.43 4.83
C PRO A 53 8.50 8.33 3.94
N ASN A 54 8.43 8.88 2.73
CA ASN A 54 9.57 8.93 1.79
C ASN A 54 10.15 7.55 1.45
N HIS A 55 9.31 6.51 1.43
CA HIS A 55 9.68 5.17 1.00
C HIS A 55 8.79 4.73 -0.17
N ARG A 56 9.30 3.77 -0.93
CA ARG A 56 8.55 3.04 -1.96
C ARG A 56 8.69 1.54 -1.73
N PHE A 57 7.73 0.77 -2.21
CA PHE A 57 7.87 -0.69 -2.24
C PHE A 57 9.05 -1.12 -3.12
N VAL A 58 9.69 -2.21 -2.73
CA VAL A 58 10.65 -2.93 -3.58
C VAL A 58 9.93 -3.41 -4.83
N ASP A 59 10.63 -3.37 -5.98
CA ASP A 59 10.09 -3.94 -7.21
C ASP A 59 10.16 -5.47 -7.12
N ILE A 60 8.99 -6.10 -7.19
CA ILE A 60 8.84 -7.56 -7.10
C ILE A 60 8.69 -8.22 -8.46
N PHE A 61 8.60 -7.43 -9.53
CA PHE A 61 8.46 -7.94 -10.89
C PHE A 61 9.82 -8.13 -11.53
N SER A 62 10.02 -9.28 -12.15
CA SER A 62 11.20 -9.54 -12.98
C SER A 62 10.81 -10.30 -14.24
N HIS A 63 11.65 -10.20 -15.26
CA HIS A 63 11.47 -10.91 -16.52
C HIS A 63 12.65 -11.85 -16.77
N ASN A 64 12.38 -13.08 -17.18
CA ASN A 64 13.44 -13.96 -17.68
C ASN A 64 13.79 -13.62 -19.15
N TYR A 65 14.82 -14.30 -19.68
CA TYR A 65 15.25 -14.12 -21.07
C TYR A 65 14.19 -14.51 -22.12
N GLN A 66 13.13 -15.21 -21.74
CA GLN A 66 12.01 -15.59 -22.60
C GLN A 66 10.83 -14.61 -22.50
N GLY A 67 10.93 -13.58 -21.66
CA GLY A 67 9.88 -12.57 -21.46
C GLY A 67 8.79 -12.94 -20.46
N GLU A 68 8.93 -14.07 -19.76
CA GLU A 68 7.98 -14.48 -18.71
C GLU A 68 8.15 -13.60 -17.48
N THR A 69 7.03 -13.17 -16.89
CA THR A 69 7.01 -12.36 -15.66
C THR A 69 7.03 -13.25 -14.43
N TYR A 70 7.93 -12.95 -13.50
CA TYR A 70 8.00 -13.55 -12.18
C TYR A 70 7.69 -12.51 -11.12
N ILE A 71 6.98 -12.95 -10.08
CA ILE A 71 6.64 -12.14 -8.92
C ILE A 71 7.33 -12.76 -7.70
N ASP A 72 8.29 -12.06 -7.11
CA ASP A 72 8.95 -12.50 -5.88
C ASP A 72 8.21 -11.98 -4.65
N LEU A 73 7.35 -12.83 -4.09
CA LEU A 73 6.55 -12.49 -2.91
C LEU A 73 7.38 -12.33 -1.63
N THR A 74 8.67 -12.72 -1.62
CA THR A 74 9.57 -12.53 -0.49
C THR A 74 9.72 -11.05 -0.14
N TYR A 75 9.70 -10.18 -1.16
CA TYR A 75 9.84 -8.72 -1.01
C TYR A 75 8.51 -7.97 -0.99
N PHE A 76 7.37 -8.66 -0.93
CA PHE A 76 6.05 -8.05 -1.08
C PHE A 76 5.76 -6.95 -0.04
N HIS A 77 6.33 -7.07 1.15
CA HIS A 77 6.19 -6.09 2.23
C HIS A 77 7.38 -5.14 2.35
N ASP A 78 8.43 -5.35 1.55
CA ASP A 78 9.68 -4.62 1.71
C ASP A 78 9.58 -3.23 1.10
N VAL A 79 10.16 -2.27 1.80
CA VAL A 79 10.21 -0.86 1.39
C VAL A 79 11.64 -0.36 1.39
N VAL A 80 11.93 0.55 0.47
CA VAL A 80 13.23 1.21 0.34
C VAL A 80 13.06 2.73 0.38
N PRO A 81 14.01 3.47 0.99
CA PRO A 81 13.99 4.92 0.98
C PRO A 81 14.04 5.47 -0.45
N VAL A 82 13.29 6.54 -0.70
CA VAL A 82 13.40 7.33 -1.94
C VAL A 82 14.37 8.47 -1.67
N LYS A 83 15.41 8.60 -2.52
CA LYS A 83 16.28 9.77 -2.49
C LYS A 83 15.55 10.92 -3.17
N ASN A 84 15.40 12.03 -2.46
CA ASN A 84 14.93 13.31 -3.02
C ASN A 84 15.96 13.89 -3.98
#